data_AF-A0A9W9PY66-F1
#
_entry.id   AF-A0A9W9PY66-F1
#
_cell.length_a   1.000
_cell.length_b   1.000
_cell.length_c   1.000
_cell.angle_alpha   90.00
_cell.angle_beta   90.00
_cell.angle_gamma   90.00
#
_symmetry.space_group_name_H-M   'P 1'
#
loop_
_entity.id
_entity.type
_entity.pdbx_description
1 polymer ?
#
loop_
_entity_poly.entity_id
_entity_poly.type
_entity_poly.pdbx_seq_one_letter_code
_entity_poly.pdbx_strand_id
1 'polypeptide(L)'
;MEITLRAEIESAWKPTLSAGNALSIGSTSSGKKPLRARGGRIAGRGIDFEVAFTLTTLGYVLSRLARMGIVESLYASTTPTAEQRAVAVQTATKYLLQASSVHDLLASSPAFAAATASAVPDIDASTQSALAKLALAEATLLAVLKDDAYVVACIQSRNPNDKEWMVRAPEIPKVRALVFARLCTRAAEYANQAAAGLGAVGSSGRTRVDEEVIRYAGALERVARARGCRFFGVDAELAGKVGEGIAWLRGARTTLALRGGAGSSSAGSDEVGEKKGGFSRLKREWNERREEKKIGKDAGGGRSDKGPLAPGDDAGRDEEGRVIDMLETKWVRMNDTINTQLIPSPASLLTNIPSGRDIHQPPAPYKPPSLEEDQLARMRAPPDEHQQLHFGSDPDDSEEEVLPEPRGPPGSFPDRSQTASSAYY
;
A
#
# COMPACT_ATOMS: atom_id res chain seq x y z
N MET A 1 26.83 16.96 -33.41
CA MET A 1 25.44 17.39 -33.70
C MET A 1 24.78 17.61 -32.36
N GLU A 2 24.51 18.87 -32.01
CA GLU A 2 23.93 19.24 -30.71
C GLU A 2 22.42 19.01 -30.77
N ILE A 3 21.90 18.16 -29.88
CA ILE A 3 20.46 17.85 -29.82
C ILE A 3 19.81 18.93 -28.98
N THR A 4 19.05 19.82 -29.62
CA THR A 4 18.32 20.90 -28.94
C THR A 4 16.86 20.48 -28.73
N LEU A 5 16.40 20.54 -27.48
CA LEU A 5 15.01 20.26 -27.14
C LEU A 5 14.11 21.39 -27.70
N ARG A 6 13.28 21.08 -28.69
CA ARG A 6 12.42 22.07 -29.37
C ARG A 6 11.28 22.59 -28.49
N ALA A 7 10.65 21.69 -27.74
CA ALA A 7 9.58 22.01 -26.80
C ALA A 7 9.54 20.94 -25.71
N GLU A 8 9.18 21.35 -24.51
CA GLU A 8 9.05 20.43 -23.38
C GLU A 8 7.58 20.03 -23.21
N ILE A 9 7.34 18.76 -22.91
CA ILE A 9 5.97 18.28 -22.66
C ILE A 9 5.44 18.92 -21.39
N GLU A 10 4.19 19.40 -21.44
CA GLU A 10 3.45 19.86 -20.27
C GLU A 10 2.25 18.93 -20.08
N SER A 11 2.13 18.34 -18.89
CA SER A 11 1.07 17.39 -18.56
C SER A 11 0.42 17.68 -17.22
N ALA A 12 -0.80 17.18 -17.01
CA ALA A 12 -1.58 17.48 -15.81
C ALA A 12 -2.27 16.24 -15.23
N TRP A 13 -1.82 15.85 -14.03
CA TRP A 13 -2.27 14.64 -13.32
C TRP A 13 -3.14 14.96 -12.12
N LYS A 14 -4.09 14.08 -11.79
CA LYS A 14 -4.85 14.18 -10.53
C LYS A 14 -4.17 13.31 -9.47
N PRO A 15 -3.67 13.89 -8.36
CA PRO A 15 -3.12 13.11 -7.25
C PRO A 15 -4.18 12.17 -6.66
N THR A 16 -3.75 10.97 -6.29
CA THR A 16 -4.57 9.91 -5.70
C THR A 16 -4.34 9.76 -4.20
N LEU A 17 -3.12 10.03 -3.71
CA LEU A 17 -2.74 9.89 -2.31
C LEU A 17 -2.91 11.18 -1.50
N SER A 18 -3.40 12.25 -2.11
CA SER A 18 -3.60 13.52 -1.41
C SER A 18 -4.94 13.53 -0.68
N ALA A 19 -4.92 13.78 0.63
CA ALA A 19 -6.11 13.87 1.45
C ALA A 19 -7.13 14.86 0.86
N GLY A 20 -8.39 14.42 0.73
CA GLY A 20 -9.44 15.08 -0.05
C GLY A 20 -9.61 16.60 0.14
N ASN A 21 -9.90 17.26 -0.99
CA ASN A 21 -10.41 18.62 -1.19
C ASN A 21 -9.56 19.83 -0.76
N ALA A 22 -8.38 19.66 -0.19
CA ALA A 22 -7.53 20.80 0.18
C ALA A 22 -6.30 20.99 -0.74
N LEU A 23 -6.49 21.00 -2.07
CA LEU A 23 -5.52 21.70 -2.94
C LEU A 23 -5.79 23.22 -2.86
N SER A 24 -5.82 23.77 -1.65
CA SER A 24 -5.64 25.21 -1.43
C SER A 24 -4.13 25.46 -1.46
N ILE A 25 -3.53 25.40 -2.66
CA ILE A 25 -2.17 25.88 -2.87
C ILE A 25 -2.23 27.41 -2.82
N GLY A 26 -2.13 27.94 -1.61
CA GLY A 26 -2.00 29.37 -1.34
C GLY A 26 -0.82 29.61 -0.41
N SER A 27 0.28 30.13 -0.98
CA SER A 27 1.35 30.90 -0.29
C SER A 27 2.23 30.11 0.70
N THR A 28 3.56 30.22 0.81
CA THR A 28 4.61 31.12 0.29
C THR A 28 5.95 30.51 0.74
N SER A 29 6.88 30.21 -0.19
CA SER A 29 8.33 30.39 0.02
C SER A 29 9.09 30.01 -1.26
N SER A 30 10.04 30.86 -1.64
CA SER A 30 10.87 30.83 -2.84
C SER A 30 10.14 31.12 -4.16
N GLY A 31 10.71 32.00 -4.99
CA GLY A 31 10.13 32.59 -6.20
C GLY A 31 9.83 31.63 -7.38
N LYS A 32 9.32 30.42 -7.11
CA LYS A 32 8.76 29.52 -8.11
C LYS A 32 7.24 29.70 -8.14
N LYS A 33 6.69 29.92 -9.34
CA LYS A 33 5.23 30.07 -9.55
C LYS A 33 4.51 28.87 -8.90
N PRO A 34 3.45 29.09 -8.10
CA PRO A 34 2.68 27.99 -7.53
C PRO A 34 2.10 27.15 -8.67
N LEU A 35 2.22 25.82 -8.57
CA LEU A 35 1.52 24.90 -9.47
C LEU A 35 0.02 25.16 -9.32
N ARG A 36 -0.57 25.88 -10.29
CA ARG A 36 -1.99 26.20 -10.30
C ARG A 36 -2.76 24.90 -10.48
N ALA A 37 -3.38 24.41 -9.40
CA ALA A 37 -4.26 23.27 -9.48
C ALA A 37 -5.61 23.64 -10.13
N ARG A 38 -5.68 23.67 -11.46
CA ARG A 38 -6.96 23.86 -12.16
C ARG A 38 -7.74 22.54 -12.11
N GLY A 39 -8.87 22.52 -11.39
CA GLY A 39 -9.72 21.34 -11.26
C GLY A 39 -9.12 20.19 -10.43
N GLY A 40 -8.22 20.49 -9.49
CA GLY A 40 -7.56 19.48 -8.65
C GLY A 40 -6.48 18.65 -9.35
N ARG A 41 -6.07 19.07 -10.56
CA ARG A 41 -4.96 18.48 -11.30
C ARG A 41 -3.70 19.32 -11.11
N ILE A 42 -2.56 18.67 -11.07
CA ILE A 42 -1.25 19.25 -10.89
C ILE A 42 -0.51 19.21 -12.23
N ALA A 43 -0.15 20.38 -12.73
CA ALA A 43 0.59 20.51 -13.98
C ALA A 43 2.10 20.38 -13.72
N GLY A 44 2.78 19.55 -14.50
CA GLY A 44 4.23 19.45 -14.49
C GLY A 44 4.78 19.54 -15.90
N ARG A 45 6.09 19.76 -15.97
CA ARG A 45 6.84 19.96 -17.21
C ARG A 45 7.94 18.92 -17.28
N GLY A 46 8.17 18.39 -18.48
CA GLY A 46 9.18 17.39 -18.75
C GLY A 46 8.63 15.97 -18.79
N ILE A 47 9.29 15.11 -19.57
CA ILE A 47 8.88 13.72 -19.76
C ILE A 47 9.03 12.91 -18.47
N ASP A 48 10.00 13.26 -17.62
CA ASP A 48 10.23 12.56 -16.35
C ASP A 48 9.07 12.72 -15.38
N PHE A 49 8.39 13.88 -15.40
CA PHE A 49 7.19 14.12 -14.61
C PHE A 49 6.02 13.21 -15.07
N GLU A 50 5.82 13.12 -16.38
CA GLU A 50 4.81 12.26 -17.00
C GLU A 50 5.06 10.78 -16.68
N VAL A 51 6.31 10.34 -16.87
CA VAL A 51 6.74 8.97 -16.62
C VAL A 51 6.65 8.65 -15.13
N ALA A 52 6.98 9.57 -14.23
CA ALA A 52 6.85 9.35 -12.79
C ALA A 52 5.40 9.04 -12.38
N PHE A 53 4.43 9.84 -12.82
CA PHE A 53 3.01 9.57 -12.55
C PHE A 53 2.51 8.28 -13.20
N THR A 54 2.97 8.00 -14.42
CA THR A 54 2.62 6.77 -15.14
C THR A 54 3.13 5.53 -14.40
N LEU A 55 4.38 5.55 -13.94
CA LEU A 55 4.99 4.47 -13.17
C LEU A 55 4.36 4.33 -11.77
N THR A 56 4.08 5.44 -11.09
CA THR A 56 3.32 5.40 -9.83
C THR A 56 1.97 4.70 -10.02
N THR A 57 1.25 5.06 -11.09
CA THR A 57 -0.05 4.44 -11.43
C THR A 57 0.10 2.95 -11.73
N LEU A 58 1.16 2.55 -12.44
CA LEU A 58 1.48 1.13 -12.67
C LEU A 58 1.68 0.38 -11.35
N GLY A 59 2.41 0.96 -10.39
CA GLY A 59 2.56 0.40 -9.04
C GLY A 59 1.21 0.14 -8.36
N TYR A 60 0.30 1.12 -8.39
CA TYR A 60 -1.06 0.96 -7.83
C TYR A 60 -1.87 -0.14 -8.53
N VAL A 61 -1.79 -0.21 -9.86
CA VAL A 61 -2.50 -1.23 -10.64
C VAL A 61 -1.96 -2.62 -10.29
N LEU A 62 -0.65 -2.79 -10.17
CA LEU A 62 -0.03 -4.06 -9.79
C LEU A 62 -0.47 -4.52 -8.40
N SER A 63 -0.46 -3.63 -7.40
CA SER A 63 -0.97 -3.95 -6.05
C SER A 63 -2.45 -4.32 -6.07
N ARG A 64 -3.26 -3.62 -6.86
CA ARG A 64 -4.69 -3.92 -7.00
C ARG A 64 -4.93 -5.27 -7.69
N LEU A 65 -4.17 -5.61 -8.73
CA LEU A 65 -4.24 -6.91 -9.41
C LEU A 65 -3.89 -8.04 -8.44
N ALA A 66 -2.86 -7.86 -7.61
CA ALA A 66 -2.51 -8.82 -6.57
C ALA A 66 -3.67 -9.04 -5.60
N ARG A 67 -4.26 -7.96 -5.07
CA ARG A 67 -5.41 -8.04 -4.16
C ARG A 67 -6.60 -8.75 -4.79
N MET A 68 -7.00 -8.36 -6.00
CA MET A 68 -8.16 -8.94 -6.67
C MET A 68 -7.99 -10.44 -6.89
N GLY A 69 -6.83 -10.87 -7.40
CA GLY A 69 -6.57 -12.30 -7.64
C GLY A 69 -6.63 -13.16 -6.38
N ILE A 70 -6.14 -12.64 -5.24
CA ILE A 70 -6.23 -13.35 -3.95
C ILE A 70 -7.67 -13.41 -3.44
N VAL A 71 -8.38 -12.29 -3.48
CA VAL A 71 -9.76 -12.22 -2.98
C VAL A 71 -10.68 -13.12 -3.80
N GLU A 72 -10.59 -13.06 -5.13
CA GLU A 72 -11.37 -13.91 -6.04
C GLU A 72 -11.06 -15.39 -5.83
N SER A 73 -9.79 -15.74 -5.58
CA SER A 73 -9.41 -17.13 -5.32
C SER A 73 -9.92 -17.62 -3.97
N LEU A 74 -9.65 -16.91 -2.87
CA LEU A 74 -9.93 -17.40 -1.52
C LEU A 74 -11.41 -17.38 -1.15
N TYR A 75 -12.16 -16.41 -1.65
CA TYR A 75 -13.58 -16.22 -1.34
C TYR A 75 -14.49 -16.65 -2.50
N ALA A 76 -13.99 -17.48 -3.40
CA ALA A 76 -14.79 -18.09 -4.45
C ALA A 76 -15.95 -18.91 -3.86
N SER A 77 -17.11 -18.87 -4.52
CA SER A 77 -18.30 -19.63 -4.11
C SER A 77 -18.04 -21.14 -4.11
N THR A 78 -17.23 -21.62 -5.05
CA THR A 78 -16.67 -22.97 -5.09
C THR A 78 -15.31 -22.98 -4.45
N THR A 79 -15.08 -23.90 -3.51
CA THR A 79 -13.79 -24.03 -2.81
C THR A 79 -12.66 -24.28 -3.82
N PRO A 80 -11.65 -23.39 -3.92
CA PRO A 80 -10.55 -23.54 -4.87
C PRO A 80 -9.65 -24.71 -4.48
N THR A 81 -9.03 -25.38 -5.45
CA THR A 81 -8.02 -26.41 -5.17
C THR A 81 -6.74 -25.79 -4.60
N ALA A 82 -5.89 -26.61 -3.96
CA ALA A 82 -4.60 -26.16 -3.45
C ALA A 82 -3.70 -25.58 -4.56
N GLU A 83 -3.75 -26.19 -5.76
CA GLU A 83 -3.01 -25.72 -6.94
C GLU A 83 -3.52 -24.36 -7.41
N GLN A 84 -4.83 -24.16 -7.51
CA GLN A 84 -5.43 -22.88 -7.89
C GLN A 84 -5.04 -21.76 -6.93
N ARG A 85 -5.09 -22.03 -5.61
CA ARG A 85 -4.62 -21.08 -4.60
C ARG A 85 -3.13 -20.78 -4.73
N ALA A 86 -2.31 -21.80 -4.97
CA ALA A 86 -0.87 -21.61 -5.15
C ALA A 86 -0.55 -20.73 -6.38
N VAL A 87 -1.26 -20.92 -7.49
CA VAL A 87 -1.12 -20.08 -8.70
C VAL A 87 -1.55 -18.64 -8.43
N ALA A 88 -2.67 -18.43 -7.75
CA ALA A 88 -3.14 -17.10 -7.37
C ALA A 88 -2.10 -16.37 -6.48
N VAL A 89 -1.57 -17.07 -5.48
CA VAL A 89 -0.54 -16.54 -4.57
C VAL A 89 0.76 -16.22 -5.29
N GLN A 90 1.24 -17.09 -6.18
CA GLN A 90 2.45 -16.83 -6.98
C GLN A 90 2.27 -15.62 -7.89
N THR A 91 1.12 -15.53 -8.55
CA THR A 91 0.80 -14.42 -9.48
C THR A 91 0.71 -13.09 -8.73
N ALA A 92 0.00 -13.06 -7.60
CA ALA A 92 -0.09 -11.87 -6.75
C ALA A 92 1.27 -11.46 -6.17
N THR A 93 2.10 -12.42 -5.76
CA THR A 93 3.47 -12.16 -5.30
C THR A 93 4.31 -11.52 -6.41
N LYS A 94 4.21 -12.01 -7.64
CA LYS A 94 4.92 -11.43 -8.80
C LYS A 94 4.52 -9.96 -9.01
N TYR A 95 3.23 -9.65 -8.95
CA TYR A 95 2.75 -8.28 -9.10
C TYR A 95 3.26 -7.36 -7.99
N LEU A 96 3.24 -7.80 -6.73
CA LEU A 96 3.72 -6.99 -5.61
C LEU A 96 5.24 -6.77 -5.64
N LEU A 97 6.03 -7.79 -6.02
CA LEU A 97 7.47 -7.61 -6.21
C LEU A 97 7.78 -6.63 -7.34
N GLN A 98 6.99 -6.65 -8.42
CA GLN A 98 7.10 -5.67 -9.49
C GLN A 98 6.64 -4.27 -9.05
N ALA A 99 5.58 -4.16 -8.24
CA ALA A 99 5.16 -2.88 -7.67
C ALA A 99 6.26 -2.28 -6.79
N SER A 100 6.89 -3.10 -5.94
CA SER A 100 8.04 -2.70 -5.13
C SER A 100 9.18 -2.16 -5.99
N SER A 101 9.57 -2.87 -7.06
CA SER A 101 10.70 -2.43 -7.89
C SER A 101 10.42 -1.17 -8.70
N VAL A 102 9.15 -0.94 -9.09
CA VAL A 102 8.72 0.31 -9.73
C VAL A 102 8.80 1.48 -8.75
N HIS A 103 8.29 1.31 -7.53
CA HIS A 103 8.36 2.35 -6.49
C HIS A 103 9.80 2.62 -6.04
N ASP A 104 10.64 1.59 -5.89
CA ASP A 104 12.06 1.75 -5.58
C ASP A 104 12.82 2.50 -6.69
N LEU A 105 12.50 2.23 -7.97
CA LEU A 105 13.07 2.97 -9.11
C LEU A 105 12.74 4.48 -9.01
N LEU A 106 11.48 4.81 -8.73
CA LEU A 106 11.04 6.20 -8.59
C LEU A 106 11.70 6.89 -7.40
N ALA A 107 11.89 6.18 -6.29
CA ALA A 107 12.49 6.72 -5.08
C ALA A 107 13.99 7.00 -5.21
N SER A 108 14.73 6.18 -5.98
CA SER A 108 16.20 6.17 -5.96
C SER A 108 16.86 6.63 -7.26
N SER A 109 16.15 6.63 -8.39
CA SER A 109 16.75 6.97 -9.68
C SER A 109 17.01 8.49 -9.81
N PRO A 110 18.24 8.90 -10.17
CA PRO A 110 18.54 10.30 -10.47
C PRO A 110 17.69 10.89 -11.59
N ALA A 111 17.22 10.06 -12.54
CA ALA A 111 16.38 10.49 -13.65
C ALA A 111 15.05 11.13 -13.17
N PHE A 112 14.54 10.69 -12.01
CA PHE A 112 13.30 11.21 -11.47
C PHE A 112 13.51 12.26 -10.37
N ALA A 113 14.75 12.57 -9.96
CA ALA A 113 15.03 13.44 -8.82
C ALA A 113 14.37 14.83 -8.92
N ALA A 114 14.31 15.41 -10.13
CA ALA A 114 13.65 16.69 -10.36
C ALA A 114 12.12 16.59 -10.23
N ALA A 115 11.53 15.50 -10.71
CA ALA A 115 10.09 15.24 -10.61
C ALA A 115 9.68 14.90 -9.16
N THR A 116 10.47 14.09 -8.47
CA THR A 116 10.18 13.55 -7.14
C THR A 116 10.52 14.51 -6.00
N ALA A 117 11.22 15.61 -6.30
CA ALA A 117 11.37 16.75 -5.39
C ALA A 117 10.08 17.58 -5.21
N SER A 118 9.03 17.28 -5.99
CA SER A 118 7.72 17.92 -5.93
C SER A 118 7.05 17.82 -4.56
N ALA A 119 6.19 18.78 -4.20
CA ALA A 119 5.41 18.75 -2.96
C ALA A 119 4.16 17.84 -3.04
N VAL A 120 4.13 16.92 -3.99
CA VAL A 120 2.99 16.03 -4.27
C VAL A 120 3.29 14.65 -3.72
N PRO A 121 2.50 14.14 -2.77
CA PRO A 121 2.71 12.84 -2.14
C PRO A 121 2.92 11.71 -3.15
N ASP A 122 2.08 11.64 -4.19
CA ASP A 122 2.10 10.57 -5.18
C ASP A 122 3.43 10.37 -5.91
N ILE A 123 4.29 11.37 -6.01
CA ILE A 123 5.60 11.25 -6.66
C ILE A 123 6.75 11.61 -5.74
N ASP A 124 6.49 11.95 -4.47
CA ASP A 124 7.54 12.24 -3.50
C ASP A 124 8.40 10.98 -3.25
N ALA A 125 9.72 11.14 -3.29
CA ALA A 125 10.66 10.02 -3.17
C ALA A 125 10.50 9.24 -1.85
N SER A 126 10.15 9.90 -0.75
CA SER A 126 9.91 9.25 0.55
C SER A 126 8.63 8.43 0.51
N THR A 127 7.58 8.95 -0.14
CA THR A 127 6.32 8.20 -0.36
C THR A 127 6.58 6.96 -1.21
N GLN A 128 7.33 7.11 -2.31
CA GLN A 128 7.67 5.99 -3.19
C GLN A 128 8.47 4.91 -2.46
N SER A 129 9.48 5.30 -1.66
CA SER A 129 10.23 4.36 -0.82
C SER A 129 9.32 3.62 0.18
N ALA A 130 8.39 4.32 0.81
CA ALA A 130 7.46 3.73 1.75
C ALA A 130 6.45 2.76 1.07
N LEU A 131 5.95 3.10 -0.11
CA LEU A 131 5.09 2.22 -0.92
C LEU A 131 5.82 0.95 -1.38
N ALA A 132 7.11 1.05 -1.70
CA ALA A 132 7.92 -0.12 -2.01
C ALA A 132 8.00 -1.08 -0.82
N LYS A 133 8.25 -0.54 0.40
CA LYS A 133 8.22 -1.35 1.64
C LYS A 133 6.85 -1.96 1.92
N LEU A 134 5.77 -1.23 1.66
CA LEU A 134 4.41 -1.75 1.83
C LEU A 134 4.16 -2.96 0.90
N ALA A 135 4.54 -2.85 -0.37
CA ALA A 135 4.42 -3.95 -1.33
C ALA A 135 5.27 -5.17 -0.92
N LEU A 136 6.48 -4.96 -0.37
CA LEU A 136 7.30 -6.05 0.18
C LEU A 136 6.68 -6.72 1.41
N ALA A 137 6.02 -5.95 2.28
CA ALA A 137 5.31 -6.49 3.44
C ALA A 137 4.20 -7.45 2.99
N GLU A 138 3.36 -7.00 2.05
CA GLU A 138 2.28 -7.81 1.48
C GLU A 138 2.81 -9.05 0.75
N ALA A 139 3.84 -8.90 -0.09
CA ALA A 139 4.46 -10.01 -0.80
C ALA A 139 5.04 -11.05 0.18
N THR A 140 5.59 -10.61 1.31
CA THR A 140 6.11 -11.50 2.35
C THR A 140 4.99 -12.26 3.05
N LEU A 141 3.85 -11.60 3.32
CA LEU A 141 2.66 -12.25 3.89
C LEU A 141 2.01 -13.24 2.91
N LEU A 142 2.03 -12.98 1.61
CA LEU A 142 1.56 -13.93 0.59
C LEU A 142 2.38 -15.23 0.58
N ALA A 143 3.70 -15.14 0.78
CA ALA A 143 4.54 -16.33 0.88
C ALA A 143 4.16 -17.23 2.06
N VAL A 144 3.68 -16.64 3.16
CA VAL A 144 3.14 -17.37 4.31
C VAL A 144 1.76 -17.93 4.00
N LEU A 145 0.87 -17.12 3.42
CA LEU A 145 -0.50 -17.50 3.08
C LEU A 145 -0.57 -18.72 2.15
N LYS A 146 0.41 -18.87 1.25
CA LYS A 146 0.53 -20.02 0.35
C LYS A 146 0.37 -21.37 1.06
N ASP A 147 1.01 -21.50 2.22
CA ASP A 147 1.13 -22.73 2.98
C ASP A 147 0.42 -22.65 4.34
N ASP A 148 -0.39 -21.61 4.57
CA ASP A 148 -1.14 -21.40 5.82
C ASP A 148 -2.52 -22.04 5.78
N ALA A 149 -2.56 -23.33 6.11
CA ALA A 149 -3.81 -24.10 6.12
C ALA A 149 -4.86 -23.61 7.14
N TYR A 150 -4.46 -22.85 8.17
CA TYR A 150 -5.40 -22.36 9.19
C TYR A 150 -6.34 -21.28 8.64
N VAL A 151 -5.80 -20.34 7.85
CA VAL A 151 -6.59 -19.29 7.20
C VAL A 151 -7.56 -19.91 6.21
N VAL A 152 -7.09 -20.86 5.39
CA VAL A 152 -7.93 -21.56 4.42
C VAL A 152 -9.07 -22.31 5.12
N ALA A 153 -8.77 -23.05 6.19
CA ALA A 153 -9.77 -23.77 6.97
C ALA A 153 -10.83 -22.82 7.58
N CYS A 154 -10.42 -21.66 8.09
CA CYS A 154 -11.36 -20.66 8.63
C CYS A 154 -12.29 -20.11 7.54
N ILE A 155 -11.77 -19.80 6.36
CA ILE A 155 -12.57 -19.32 5.24
C ILE A 155 -13.54 -20.41 4.74
N GLN A 156 -13.04 -21.64 4.54
CA GLN A 156 -13.85 -22.78 4.10
C GLN A 156 -14.99 -23.10 5.09
N SER A 157 -14.73 -23.00 6.40
CA SER A 157 -15.75 -23.26 7.43
C SER A 157 -16.96 -22.32 7.35
N ARG A 158 -16.80 -21.16 6.68
CA ARG A 158 -17.85 -20.16 6.45
C ARG A 158 -18.48 -20.27 5.08
N ASN A 159 -17.94 -21.09 4.17
CA ASN A 159 -18.50 -21.26 2.85
C ASN A 159 -19.73 -22.17 2.92
N PRO A 160 -20.95 -21.68 2.67
CA PRO A 160 -22.17 -22.50 2.74
C PRO A 160 -22.19 -23.60 1.67
N ASN A 161 -21.38 -23.48 0.62
CA ASN A 161 -21.29 -24.48 -0.45
C ASN A 161 -20.23 -25.54 -0.18
N ASP A 162 -19.39 -25.37 0.85
CA ASP A 162 -18.36 -26.34 1.20
C ASP A 162 -18.95 -27.44 2.09
N LYS A 163 -18.99 -28.65 1.54
CA LYS A 163 -19.49 -29.86 2.22
C LYS A 163 -18.37 -30.88 2.47
N GLU A 164 -17.11 -30.53 2.21
CA GLU A 164 -15.98 -31.45 2.34
C GLU A 164 -15.80 -31.92 3.80
N TRP A 165 -16.08 -31.03 4.75
CA TRP A 165 -16.08 -31.33 6.19
C TRP A 165 -17.04 -32.45 6.59
N MET A 166 -18.11 -32.69 5.81
CA MET A 166 -19.06 -33.79 6.06
C MET A 166 -18.45 -35.15 5.73
N VAL A 167 -17.41 -35.17 4.88
CA VAL A 167 -16.73 -36.39 4.43
C VAL A 167 -15.43 -36.59 5.21
N ARG A 168 -14.66 -35.52 5.43
CA ARG A 168 -13.38 -35.58 6.12
C ARG A 168 -13.09 -34.27 6.87
N ALA A 169 -12.58 -34.36 8.08
CA ALA A 169 -12.07 -33.20 8.80
C ALA A 169 -10.89 -32.57 8.03
N PRO A 170 -10.80 -31.22 7.95
CA PRO A 170 -9.66 -30.55 7.31
C PRO A 170 -8.34 -31.00 7.93
N GLU A 171 -7.45 -31.54 7.10
CA GLU A 171 -6.10 -31.91 7.52
C GLU A 171 -5.21 -30.67 7.45
N ILE A 172 -4.66 -30.26 8.59
CA ILE A 172 -3.74 -29.13 8.68
C ILE A 172 -2.32 -29.70 8.62
N PRO A 173 -1.58 -29.51 7.51
CA PRO A 173 -0.23 -30.01 7.40
C PRO A 173 0.68 -29.40 8.46
N LYS A 174 1.67 -30.17 8.92
CA LYS A 174 2.72 -29.63 9.80
C LYS A 174 3.55 -28.63 8.99
N VAL A 175 3.41 -27.35 9.34
CA VAL A 175 4.15 -26.25 8.71
C VAL A 175 5.48 -26.02 9.41
N ARG A 176 6.43 -25.38 8.70
CA ARG A 176 7.65 -24.83 9.30
C ARG A 176 7.29 -23.57 10.09
N ALA A 177 6.60 -23.75 11.21
CA ALA A 177 5.98 -22.68 11.99
C ALA A 177 6.97 -21.57 12.35
N LEU A 178 8.16 -21.92 12.84
CA LEU A 178 9.19 -20.93 13.16
C LEU A 178 9.66 -20.10 11.94
N VAL A 179 9.73 -20.70 10.75
CA VAL A 179 10.06 -19.96 9.52
C VAL A 179 8.97 -18.94 9.23
N PHE A 180 7.70 -19.35 9.26
CA PHE A 180 6.57 -18.45 9.01
C PHE A 180 6.46 -17.35 10.06
N ALA A 181 6.74 -17.66 11.33
CA ALA A 181 6.79 -16.67 12.39
C ALA A 181 7.81 -15.56 12.06
N ARG A 182 9.02 -15.93 11.63
CA ARG A 182 10.06 -14.97 11.24
C ARG A 182 9.75 -14.22 9.94
N LEU A 183 9.06 -14.84 8.98
CA LEU A 183 8.59 -14.13 7.79
C LEU A 183 7.53 -13.07 8.16
N CYS A 184 6.62 -13.40 9.08
CA CYS A 184 5.61 -12.46 9.57
C CYS A 184 6.24 -11.31 10.36
N THR A 185 7.26 -11.58 11.19
CA THR A 185 8.04 -10.52 11.85
C THR A 185 8.69 -9.60 10.82
N ARG A 186 9.27 -10.16 9.75
CA ARG A 186 9.86 -9.34 8.67
C ARG A 186 8.83 -8.48 7.94
N ALA A 187 7.67 -9.06 7.64
CA ALA A 187 6.56 -8.30 7.05
C ALA A 187 6.10 -7.15 7.96
N ALA A 188 6.04 -7.37 9.28
CA ALA A 188 5.72 -6.32 10.23
C ALA A 188 6.78 -5.20 10.25
N GLU A 189 8.07 -5.54 10.16
CA GLU A 189 9.14 -4.54 10.06
C GLU A 189 8.99 -3.67 8.80
N TYR A 190 8.67 -4.28 7.65
CA TYR A 190 8.42 -3.55 6.40
C TYR A 190 7.16 -2.67 6.49
N ALA A 191 6.07 -3.18 7.06
CA ALA A 191 4.84 -2.41 7.24
C ALA A 191 5.03 -1.23 8.21
N ASN A 192 5.81 -1.41 9.28
CA ASN A 192 6.18 -0.33 10.21
C ASN A 192 7.03 0.74 9.51
N GLN A 193 8.02 0.34 8.71
CA GLN A 193 8.81 1.28 7.90
C GLN A 193 7.93 2.06 6.92
N ALA A 194 6.96 1.39 6.27
CA ALA A 194 6.01 2.03 5.38
C ALA A 194 5.12 3.03 6.12
N ALA A 195 4.54 2.65 7.25
CA ALA A 195 3.68 3.52 8.05
C ALA A 195 4.43 4.77 8.53
N ALA A 196 5.66 4.61 9.04
CA ALA A 196 6.50 5.71 9.47
C ALA A 196 6.91 6.62 8.29
N GLY A 197 7.28 6.04 7.15
CA GLY A 197 7.66 6.77 5.94
C GLY A 197 6.50 7.60 5.38
N LEU A 198 5.31 7.00 5.24
CA LEU A 198 4.11 7.69 4.77
C LEU A 198 3.66 8.80 5.75
N GLY A 199 3.74 8.56 7.06
CA GLY A 199 3.37 9.54 8.08
C GLY A 199 4.33 10.73 8.19
N ALA A 200 5.58 10.57 7.78
CA ALA A 200 6.56 11.67 7.77
C ALA A 200 6.32 12.67 6.62
N VAL A 201 5.72 12.21 5.52
CA VAL A 201 5.46 13.02 4.32
C VAL A 201 4.35 14.05 4.59
N GLY A 202 4.66 15.32 4.40
CA GLY A 202 3.72 16.42 4.63
C GLY A 202 3.87 17.15 5.97
N SER A 203 4.73 16.65 6.87
CA SER A 203 4.94 17.23 8.21
C SER A 203 5.44 18.70 8.22
N SER A 204 6.03 19.17 7.12
CA SER A 204 6.58 20.54 6.97
C SER A 204 5.68 21.48 6.13
N GLY A 205 4.36 21.34 6.22
CA GLY A 205 3.41 22.22 5.49
C GLY A 205 3.21 21.87 4.01
N ARG A 206 3.60 20.66 3.61
CA ARG A 206 3.32 20.08 2.29
C ARG A 206 2.01 19.29 2.33
N THR A 207 1.42 18.99 1.18
CA THR A 207 0.26 18.10 1.11
C THR A 207 0.61 16.76 1.75
N ARG A 208 -0.26 16.27 2.65
CA ARG A 208 -0.05 15.00 3.35
C ARG A 208 -0.58 13.81 2.55
N VAL A 209 0.01 12.64 2.82
CA VAL A 209 -0.53 11.35 2.38
C VAL A 209 -1.89 11.13 3.04
N ASP A 210 -2.80 10.46 2.32
CA ASP A 210 -4.10 10.05 2.84
C ASP A 210 -3.95 9.17 4.09
N GLU A 211 -4.65 9.56 5.17
CA GLU A 211 -4.68 8.87 6.44
C GLU A 211 -5.23 7.44 6.33
N GLU A 212 -6.02 7.12 5.31
CA GLU A 212 -6.48 5.74 5.05
C GLU A 212 -5.31 4.80 4.76
N VAL A 213 -4.33 5.26 3.97
CA VAL A 213 -3.17 4.44 3.57
C VAL A 213 -2.20 4.27 4.73
N ILE A 214 -1.99 5.33 5.51
CA ILE A 214 -1.18 5.27 6.74
C ILE A 214 -1.82 4.29 7.75
N ARG A 215 -3.14 4.38 7.94
CA ARG A 215 -3.89 3.46 8.80
C ARG A 215 -3.82 2.02 8.30
N TYR A 216 -3.93 1.79 7.00
CA TYR A 216 -3.77 0.48 6.40
C TYR A 216 -2.39 -0.13 6.70
N ALA A 217 -1.30 0.62 6.48
CA ALA A 217 0.06 0.16 6.78
C ALA A 217 0.23 -0.21 8.27
N GLY A 218 -0.29 0.61 9.19
CA GLY A 218 -0.26 0.31 10.63
C GLY A 218 -1.21 -0.83 11.06
N ALA A 219 -2.29 -1.09 10.32
CA ALA A 219 -3.12 -2.27 10.52
C ALA A 219 -2.40 -3.53 10.04
N LEU A 220 -1.79 -3.49 8.86
CA LEU A 220 -1.02 -4.59 8.28
C LEU A 220 0.16 -4.99 9.18
N GLU A 221 0.85 -4.02 9.78
CA GLU A 221 1.89 -4.27 10.78
C GLU A 221 1.37 -5.09 11.95
N ARG A 222 0.27 -4.66 12.57
CA ARG A 222 -0.33 -5.36 13.72
C ARG A 222 -0.79 -6.76 13.34
N VAL A 223 -1.38 -6.93 12.16
CA VAL A 223 -1.80 -8.24 11.64
C VAL A 223 -0.59 -9.14 11.41
N ALA A 224 0.47 -8.64 10.78
CA ALA A 224 1.70 -9.38 10.57
C ALA A 224 2.34 -9.83 11.89
N ARG A 225 2.43 -8.95 12.89
CA ARG A 225 2.96 -9.31 14.22
C ARG A 225 2.10 -10.37 14.91
N ALA A 226 0.77 -10.22 14.86
CA ALA A 226 -0.15 -11.19 15.45
C ALA A 226 -0.05 -12.56 14.77
N ARG A 227 0.04 -12.58 13.44
CA ARG A 227 0.28 -13.80 12.67
C ARG A 227 1.61 -14.45 13.02
N GLY A 228 2.65 -13.66 13.23
CA GLY A 228 3.94 -14.15 13.75
C GLY A 228 3.81 -14.82 15.11
N CYS A 229 3.12 -14.16 16.05
CA CYS A 229 2.82 -14.71 17.37
C CYS A 229 2.03 -16.02 17.28
N ARG A 230 1.02 -16.10 16.40
CA ARG A 230 0.28 -17.34 16.15
C ARG A 230 1.21 -18.47 15.73
N PHE A 231 2.14 -18.23 14.81
CA PHE A 231 3.09 -19.26 14.38
C PHE A 231 4.12 -19.65 15.45
N PHE A 232 4.57 -18.73 16.30
CA PHE A 232 5.34 -19.11 17.50
C PHE A 232 4.51 -20.01 18.44
N GLY A 233 3.20 -19.73 18.56
CA GLY A 233 2.29 -20.57 19.31
C GLY A 233 2.13 -21.97 18.72
N VAL A 234 2.03 -22.07 17.38
CA VAL A 234 1.99 -23.37 16.66
C VAL A 234 3.28 -24.14 16.86
N ASP A 235 4.44 -23.49 16.79
CA ASP A 235 5.74 -24.12 17.05
C ASP A 235 5.84 -24.66 18.48
N ALA A 236 5.39 -23.88 19.47
CA ALA A 236 5.34 -24.30 20.86
C ALA A 236 4.39 -25.50 21.08
N GLU A 237 3.22 -25.51 20.44
CA GLU A 237 2.28 -26.63 20.51
C GLU A 237 2.85 -27.90 19.88
N LEU A 238 3.51 -27.80 18.72
CA LEU A 238 4.21 -28.91 18.08
C LEU A 238 5.34 -29.47 18.95
N ALA A 239 5.96 -28.64 19.79
CA ALA A 239 6.95 -29.05 20.79
C ALA A 239 6.32 -29.59 22.11
N GLY A 240 5.00 -29.73 22.16
CA GLY A 240 4.27 -30.21 23.35
C GLY A 240 4.09 -29.16 24.44
N LYS A 241 4.47 -27.90 24.21
CA LYS A 241 4.36 -26.78 25.17
C LYS A 241 3.08 -25.98 24.93
N VAL A 242 1.93 -26.64 25.13
CA VAL A 242 0.59 -26.07 24.87
C VAL A 242 0.31 -24.82 25.72
N GLY A 243 0.78 -24.78 26.97
CA GLY A 243 0.63 -23.59 27.83
C GLY A 243 1.32 -22.36 27.24
N GLU A 244 2.53 -22.52 26.69
CA GLU A 244 3.25 -21.46 25.97
C GLU A 244 2.55 -21.10 24.66
N GLY A 245 2.02 -22.08 23.94
CA GLY A 245 1.20 -21.87 22.73
C GLY A 245 0.01 -20.94 22.97
N ILE A 246 -0.72 -21.16 24.07
CA ILE A 246 -1.85 -20.29 24.46
C ILE A 246 -1.38 -18.88 24.81
N ALA A 247 -0.24 -18.74 25.51
CA ALA A 247 0.31 -17.44 25.85
C ALA A 247 0.68 -16.61 24.60
N TRP A 248 1.24 -17.27 23.57
CA TRP A 248 1.50 -16.65 22.27
C TRP A 248 0.22 -16.16 21.58
N LEU A 249 -0.86 -16.96 21.58
CA LEU A 249 -2.15 -16.55 21.01
C LEU A 249 -2.76 -15.34 21.75
N ARG A 250 -2.67 -15.31 23.08
CA ARG A 250 -3.11 -14.16 23.89
C ARG A 250 -2.29 -12.90 23.59
N GLY A 251 -0.98 -13.06 23.35
CA GLY A 251 -0.12 -11.99 22.85
C GLY A 251 -0.53 -11.50 21.47
N ALA A 252 -0.89 -12.43 20.56
CA ALA A 252 -1.39 -12.11 19.22
C ALA A 252 -2.67 -11.28 19.27
N ARG A 253 -3.65 -11.64 20.12
CA ARG A 253 -4.89 -10.85 20.32
C ARG A 253 -4.60 -9.43 20.77
N THR A 254 -3.71 -9.29 21.75
CA THR A 254 -3.31 -7.99 22.30
C THR A 254 -2.73 -7.11 21.20
N THR A 255 -1.90 -7.70 20.34
CA THR A 255 -1.30 -7.02 19.18
C THR A 255 -2.32 -6.58 18.14
N LEU A 256 -3.36 -7.39 17.88
CA LEU A 256 -4.49 -7.01 17.02
C LEU A 256 -5.45 -5.98 17.66
N ALA A 257 -5.22 -5.60 18.92
CA ALA A 257 -6.16 -4.86 19.75
C ALA A 257 -7.55 -5.54 19.80
N LEU A 258 -7.60 -6.87 19.79
CA LEU A 258 -8.82 -7.65 20.05
C LEU A 258 -8.97 -7.79 21.56
N ARG A 259 -9.62 -6.81 22.20
CA ARG A 259 -9.90 -6.86 23.64
C ARG A 259 -11.23 -7.56 23.87
N GLY A 260 -11.18 -8.81 24.32
CA GLY A 260 -12.36 -9.64 24.59
C GLY A 260 -12.13 -11.08 24.16
N GLY A 261 -11.78 -11.95 25.11
CA GLY A 261 -11.60 -13.40 24.92
C GLY A 261 -11.44 -14.06 26.28
N ALA A 262 -12.12 -15.18 26.50
CA ALA A 262 -12.26 -15.85 27.79
C ALA A 262 -10.89 -16.19 28.41
N GLY A 263 -10.52 -15.51 29.51
CA GLY A 263 -9.32 -15.83 30.29
C GLY A 263 -8.37 -14.66 30.58
N SER A 264 -8.63 -13.46 30.08
CA SER A 264 -7.88 -12.26 30.52
C SER A 264 -8.40 -11.77 31.89
N SER A 265 -8.12 -12.54 32.93
CA SER A 265 -7.95 -12.01 34.28
C SER A 265 -6.47 -11.67 34.44
N SER A 266 -6.13 -10.40 34.27
CA SER A 266 -4.85 -9.86 34.71
C SER A 266 -4.70 -10.14 36.21
N ALA A 267 -3.83 -11.09 36.55
CA ALA A 267 -3.34 -11.24 37.90
C ALA A 267 -2.39 -10.07 38.19
N GLY A 268 -2.70 -9.31 39.25
CA GLY A 268 -1.70 -8.53 39.97
C GLY A 268 -1.90 -7.01 40.05
N SER A 269 -2.97 -6.56 40.71
CA SER A 269 -2.89 -5.61 41.85
C SER A 269 -4.31 -5.25 42.29
N ASP A 270 -4.74 -5.81 43.41
CA ASP A 270 -5.46 -5.10 44.48
C ASP A 270 -6.02 -6.13 45.45
N GLU A 271 -5.40 -6.18 46.62
CA GLU A 271 -6.01 -6.77 47.79
C GLU A 271 -6.99 -5.78 48.39
N VAL A 272 -8.13 -6.31 48.84
CA VAL A 272 -9.17 -5.72 49.70
C VAL A 272 -10.15 -4.74 49.04
N GLY A 273 -11.40 -5.20 48.88
CA GLY A 273 -12.55 -4.28 48.97
C GLY A 273 -13.70 -4.54 47.99
N GLU A 274 -14.73 -5.19 48.50
CA GLU A 274 -16.15 -5.02 48.15
C GLU A 274 -16.71 -5.44 46.77
N LYS A 275 -17.72 -6.31 46.90
CA LYS A 275 -18.78 -6.62 45.95
C LYS A 275 -19.36 -5.36 45.29
N LYS A 276 -19.20 -5.18 43.98
CA LYS A 276 -20.17 -4.45 43.13
C LYS A 276 -20.04 -4.73 41.62
N GLY A 277 -21.09 -5.32 41.06
CA GLY A 277 -21.67 -4.85 39.80
C GLY A 277 -21.34 -5.61 38.51
N GLY A 278 -22.18 -6.59 38.16
CA GLY A 278 -22.24 -7.22 36.82
C GLY A 278 -22.61 -6.27 35.66
N PHE A 279 -22.92 -5.00 35.95
CA PHE A 279 -23.17 -3.95 34.95
C PHE A 279 -21.89 -3.41 34.29
N SER A 280 -20.72 -3.57 34.92
CA SER A 280 -19.43 -3.16 34.35
C SER A 280 -19.02 -4.04 33.17
N ARG A 281 -19.40 -5.32 33.17
CA ARG A 281 -19.15 -6.27 32.07
C ARG A 281 -19.96 -5.94 30.83
N LEU A 282 -21.23 -5.56 30.99
CA LEU A 282 -22.10 -5.15 29.87
C LEU A 282 -21.70 -3.77 29.31
N LYS A 283 -21.28 -2.82 30.16
CA LYS A 283 -20.76 -1.52 29.71
C LYS A 283 -19.41 -1.67 29.01
N ARG A 284 -18.58 -2.63 29.46
CA ARG A 284 -17.35 -3.03 28.79
C ARG A 284 -17.64 -3.69 27.44
N GLU A 285 -18.59 -4.62 27.36
CA GLU A 285 -19.01 -5.29 26.12
C GLU A 285 -19.66 -4.31 25.11
N TRP A 286 -20.40 -3.31 25.60
CA TRP A 286 -20.96 -2.24 24.77
C TRP A 286 -19.89 -1.26 24.25
N ASN A 287 -18.92 -0.91 25.09
CA ASN A 287 -17.76 -0.11 24.67
C ASN A 287 -16.84 -0.92 23.74
N GLU A 288 -16.66 -2.22 23.97
CA GLU A 288 -15.94 -3.15 23.10
C GLU A 288 -16.62 -3.22 21.73
N ARG A 289 -17.95 -3.35 21.65
CA ARG A 289 -18.68 -3.25 20.37
C ARG A 289 -18.57 -1.88 19.68
N ARG A 290 -18.27 -0.80 20.41
CA ARG A 290 -18.07 0.54 19.84
C ARG A 290 -16.62 0.77 19.42
N GLU A 291 -15.67 0.20 20.15
CA GLU A 291 -14.24 0.21 19.82
C GLU A 291 -13.92 -0.77 18.69
N GLU A 292 -14.50 -1.97 18.65
CA GLU A 292 -14.45 -2.86 17.49
C GLU A 292 -15.02 -2.20 16.24
N LYS A 293 -16.14 -1.45 16.37
CA LYS A 293 -16.69 -0.63 15.27
C LYS A 293 -15.77 0.51 14.86
N LYS A 294 -14.97 1.05 15.78
CA LYS A 294 -14.01 2.13 15.49
C LYS A 294 -12.75 1.56 14.83
N ILE A 295 -12.20 0.47 15.38
CA ILE A 295 -10.98 -0.16 14.87
C ILE A 295 -11.25 -0.92 13.55
N GLY A 296 -12.44 -1.50 13.35
CA GLY A 296 -12.86 -2.06 12.06
C GLY A 296 -13.05 -0.98 10.98
N LYS A 297 -13.51 0.21 11.38
CA LYS A 297 -13.51 1.41 10.51
C LYS A 297 -12.10 1.97 10.29
N ASP A 298 -11.19 1.80 11.26
CA ASP A 298 -9.79 2.22 11.16
C ASP A 298 -8.94 1.28 10.29
N ALA A 299 -9.40 0.06 9.97
CA ALA A 299 -8.75 -0.90 9.07
C ALA A 299 -9.27 -0.85 7.61
N GLY A 300 -9.97 0.22 7.22
CA GLY A 300 -10.47 0.40 5.84
C GLY A 300 -11.78 -0.34 5.51
N GLY A 301 -12.41 -0.99 6.48
CA GLY A 301 -13.65 -1.75 6.27
C GLY A 301 -14.91 -0.88 6.21
N GLY A 302 -15.42 -0.62 5.00
CA GLY A 302 -16.77 -0.08 4.78
C GLY A 302 -17.87 -1.10 5.10
N ARG A 303 -18.82 -0.69 5.95
CA ARG A 303 -20.07 -1.42 6.23
C ARG A 303 -20.83 -1.73 4.95
N SER A 304 -20.97 -3.01 4.63
CA SER A 304 -22.17 -3.50 3.96
C SER A 304 -22.53 -4.84 4.58
N ASP A 305 -23.81 -5.17 4.52
CA ASP A 305 -24.39 -6.46 4.87
C ASP A 305 -23.84 -7.52 3.89
N LYS A 306 -22.60 -7.94 4.10
CA LYS A 306 -21.91 -8.87 3.20
C LYS A 306 -22.13 -10.28 3.76
N GLY A 307 -22.56 -11.19 2.87
CA GLY A 307 -22.89 -12.58 3.22
C GLY A 307 -21.76 -13.34 3.92
N PRO A 308 -22.01 -14.58 4.37
CA PRO A 308 -21.11 -15.32 5.26
C PRO A 308 -19.68 -15.52 4.71
N LEU A 309 -19.51 -15.54 3.39
CA LEU A 309 -18.23 -15.71 2.68
C LEU A 309 -17.57 -14.38 2.27
N ALA A 310 -18.02 -13.24 2.80
CA ALA A 310 -17.43 -11.96 2.44
C ALA A 310 -15.98 -11.81 2.94
N PRO A 311 -15.09 -11.22 2.13
CA PRO A 311 -13.78 -10.77 2.60
C PRO A 311 -13.95 -9.75 3.73
N GLY A 312 -13.16 -9.90 4.79
CA GLY A 312 -13.06 -8.94 5.89
C GLY A 312 -12.37 -7.63 5.49
N ASP A 313 -11.75 -6.96 6.46
CA ASP A 313 -10.88 -5.81 6.19
C ASP A 313 -9.69 -6.17 5.30
N ASP A 314 -9.18 -5.18 4.56
CA ASP A 314 -8.10 -5.38 3.59
C ASP A 314 -6.76 -5.76 4.24
N ALA A 315 -6.53 -5.36 5.50
CA ALA A 315 -5.32 -5.74 6.23
C ALA A 315 -5.37 -7.19 6.74
N GLY A 316 -6.52 -7.86 6.66
CA GLY A 316 -6.72 -9.26 7.06
C GLY A 316 -6.86 -9.46 8.57
N ARG A 317 -7.24 -8.42 9.32
CA ARG A 317 -7.45 -8.48 10.77
C ARG A 317 -8.57 -9.43 11.15
N ASP A 318 -9.68 -9.41 10.43
CA ASP A 318 -10.84 -10.25 10.71
C ASP A 318 -10.51 -11.74 10.56
N GLU A 319 -9.80 -12.12 9.48
CA GLU A 319 -9.41 -13.52 9.27
C GLU A 319 -8.36 -13.99 10.29
N GLU A 320 -7.35 -13.16 10.58
CA GLU A 320 -6.36 -13.51 11.61
C GLU A 320 -7.02 -13.66 12.99
N GLY A 321 -7.97 -12.78 13.33
CA GLY A 321 -8.75 -12.87 14.57
C GLY A 321 -9.50 -14.19 14.69
N ARG A 322 -10.20 -14.62 13.63
CA ARG A 322 -10.92 -15.91 13.61
C ARG A 322 -9.99 -17.10 13.80
N VAL A 323 -8.82 -17.07 13.17
CA VAL A 323 -7.83 -18.15 13.34
C VAL A 323 -7.34 -18.21 14.78
N ILE A 324 -7.01 -17.06 15.38
CA ILE A 324 -6.57 -16.98 16.78
C ILE A 324 -7.68 -17.48 17.73
N ASP A 325 -8.93 -17.06 17.53
CA ASP A 325 -10.09 -17.50 18.32
C ASP A 325 -10.26 -19.03 18.28
N MET A 326 -10.22 -19.61 17.07
CA MET A 326 -10.34 -21.04 16.85
C MET A 326 -9.23 -21.81 17.57
N LEU A 327 -7.97 -21.37 17.42
CA LEU A 327 -6.82 -22.02 18.03
C LEU A 327 -6.82 -21.90 19.55
N GLU A 328 -7.12 -20.71 20.08
CA GLU A 328 -7.13 -20.47 21.52
C GLU A 328 -8.21 -21.32 22.18
N THR A 329 -9.42 -21.36 21.61
CA THR A 329 -10.51 -22.20 22.11
C THR A 329 -10.11 -23.67 22.15
N LYS A 330 -9.48 -24.17 21.07
CA LYS A 330 -9.04 -25.56 20.97
C LYS A 330 -7.95 -25.87 22.01
N TRP A 331 -6.92 -25.03 22.09
CA TRP A 331 -5.75 -25.31 22.93
C TRP A 331 -6.03 -25.09 24.41
N VAL A 332 -6.85 -24.11 24.78
CA VAL A 332 -7.31 -23.95 26.17
C VAL A 332 -8.07 -25.19 26.62
N ARG A 333 -9.04 -25.65 25.82
CA ARG A 333 -9.78 -26.88 26.14
C ARG A 333 -8.84 -28.07 26.31
N MET A 334 -7.92 -28.27 25.36
CA MET A 334 -6.94 -29.35 25.41
C MET A 334 -6.03 -29.26 26.64
N ASN A 335 -5.59 -28.05 27.00
CA ASN A 335 -4.75 -27.83 28.16
C ASN A 335 -5.50 -28.10 29.47
N ASP A 336 -6.74 -27.63 29.59
CA ASP A 336 -7.55 -27.83 30.80
C ASP A 336 -7.94 -29.30 31.00
N THR A 337 -8.07 -30.08 29.91
CA THR A 337 -8.49 -31.49 30.00
C THR A 337 -7.36 -32.51 30.00
N ILE A 338 -6.23 -32.24 29.32
CA ILE A 338 -5.20 -33.26 29.05
C ILE A 338 -3.84 -32.81 29.59
N ASN A 339 -3.37 -31.61 29.23
CA ASN A 339 -1.96 -31.26 29.46
C ASN A 339 -1.71 -30.59 30.82
N THR A 340 -2.68 -29.85 31.34
CA THR A 340 -2.63 -29.10 32.61
C THR A 340 -1.39 -28.23 32.79
N GLN A 341 -0.86 -27.66 31.70
CA GLN A 341 0.34 -26.83 31.75
C GLN A 341 0.01 -25.42 32.22
N LEU A 342 0.92 -24.81 32.99
CA LEU A 342 0.83 -23.41 33.34
C LEU A 342 0.98 -22.53 32.08
N ILE A 343 0.15 -21.50 31.98
CA ILE A 343 0.19 -20.53 30.89
C ILE A 343 1.07 -19.36 31.35
N PRO A 344 2.26 -19.14 30.74
CA PRO A 344 3.11 -18.03 31.09
C PRO A 344 2.50 -16.68 30.69
N SER A 345 3.06 -15.58 31.20
CA SER A 345 2.63 -14.24 30.80
C SER A 345 2.93 -13.98 29.32
N PRO A 346 1.98 -13.47 28.52
CA PRO A 346 2.25 -13.09 27.14
C PRO A 346 3.33 -12.01 27.00
N ALA A 347 3.46 -11.11 27.99
CA ALA A 347 4.40 -10.00 27.94
C ALA A 347 5.86 -10.46 27.84
N SER A 348 6.25 -11.51 28.57
CA SER A 348 7.63 -12.05 28.54
C SER A 348 7.98 -12.72 27.21
N LEU A 349 6.98 -13.20 26.47
CA LEU A 349 7.18 -13.80 25.15
C LEU A 349 7.34 -12.70 24.08
N LEU A 350 6.49 -11.68 24.13
CA LEU A 350 6.50 -10.56 23.19
C LEU A 350 7.79 -9.74 23.23
N THR A 351 8.47 -9.66 24.39
CA THR A 351 9.78 -9.00 24.51
C THR A 351 10.92 -9.77 23.85
N ASN A 352 10.74 -11.07 23.60
CA ASN A 352 11.77 -11.97 23.09
C ASN A 352 11.48 -12.43 21.65
N ILE A 353 10.74 -11.65 20.86
CA ILE A 353 10.46 -11.97 19.46
C ILE A 353 11.79 -11.90 18.67
N PRO A 354 12.22 -12.99 18.00
CA PRO A 354 13.42 -12.97 17.18
C PRO A 354 13.22 -12.12 15.93
N SER A 355 14.31 -11.59 15.40
CA SER A 355 14.30 -10.76 14.19
C SER A 355 13.72 -11.48 12.97
N GLY A 356 13.12 -10.68 12.09
CA GLY A 356 12.57 -11.13 10.84
C GLY A 356 13.58 -11.86 9.95
N ARG A 357 13.06 -12.66 9.02
CA ARG A 357 13.83 -13.29 7.95
C ARG A 357 13.29 -12.83 6.59
N ASP A 358 14.17 -12.37 5.71
CA ASP A 358 13.81 -12.10 4.32
C ASP A 358 13.65 -13.39 3.52
N ILE A 359 12.60 -13.44 2.70
CA ILE A 359 12.36 -14.53 1.75
C ILE A 359 12.58 -14.10 0.30
N HIS A 360 12.26 -12.85 0.01
CA HIS A 360 12.44 -12.28 -1.32
C HIS A 360 13.87 -11.77 -1.42
N GLN A 361 14.57 -12.18 -2.48
CA GLN A 361 15.75 -11.43 -2.89
C GLN A 361 15.30 -10.02 -3.28
N PRO A 362 16.13 -8.97 -3.10
CA PRO A 362 15.82 -7.65 -3.61
C PRO A 362 15.42 -7.77 -5.08
N PRO A 363 14.21 -7.36 -5.46
CA PRO A 363 13.77 -7.52 -6.84
C PRO A 363 14.73 -6.75 -7.75
N ALA A 364 15.02 -7.30 -8.93
CA ALA A 364 15.84 -6.61 -9.90
C ALA A 364 15.23 -5.22 -10.18
N PRO A 365 16.06 -4.17 -10.37
CA PRO A 365 15.55 -2.84 -10.69
C PRO A 365 14.57 -2.91 -11.85
N TYR A 366 13.41 -2.26 -11.69
CA TYR A 366 12.44 -2.20 -12.77
C TYR A 366 13.10 -1.55 -14.00
N LYS A 367 12.95 -2.19 -15.16
CA LYS A 367 13.43 -1.66 -16.43
C LYS A 367 12.22 -1.19 -17.23
N PRO A 368 11.99 0.14 -17.34
CA PRO A 368 10.97 0.66 -18.24
C PRO A 368 11.23 0.17 -19.67
N PRO A 369 10.18 -0.12 -20.46
CA PRO A 369 10.34 -0.35 -21.88
C PRO A 369 11.05 0.84 -22.53
N SER A 370 12.17 0.58 -23.20
CA SER A 370 12.93 1.58 -23.95
C SER A 370 12.71 1.38 -25.45
N LEU A 371 12.73 2.47 -26.20
CA LEU A 371 12.76 2.42 -27.67
C LEU A 371 14.17 2.08 -28.15
N GLU A 372 14.27 1.32 -29.22
CA GLU A 372 15.54 1.01 -29.88
C GLU A 372 16.17 2.27 -30.49
N GLU A 373 17.50 2.29 -30.60
CA GLU A 373 18.23 3.47 -31.07
C GLU A 373 17.84 3.90 -32.49
N ASP A 374 17.50 2.95 -33.36
CA ASP A 374 17.00 3.20 -34.71
C ASP A 374 15.60 3.85 -34.70
N GLN A 375 14.73 3.44 -33.77
CA GLN A 375 13.43 4.08 -33.55
C GLN A 375 13.60 5.51 -33.04
N LEU A 376 14.49 5.71 -32.06
CA LEU A 376 14.82 7.05 -31.55
C LEU A 376 15.40 7.93 -32.65
N ALA A 377 16.28 7.40 -33.51
CA ALA A 377 16.85 8.12 -34.64
C ALA A 377 15.78 8.56 -35.66
N ARG A 378 14.79 7.69 -35.95
CA ARG A 378 13.66 8.02 -36.84
C ARG A 378 12.70 9.05 -36.24
N MET A 379 12.62 9.15 -34.92
CA MET A 379 11.79 10.15 -34.23
C MET A 379 12.44 11.54 -34.17
N ARG A 380 13.69 11.69 -34.62
CA ARG A 380 14.38 12.99 -34.67
C ARG A 380 13.75 13.84 -35.78
N ALA A 381 13.36 15.06 -35.44
CA ALA A 381 12.91 16.02 -36.44
C ALA A 381 14.06 16.32 -37.42
N PRO A 382 13.78 16.54 -38.72
CA PRO A 382 14.76 17.09 -39.65
C PRO A 382 15.34 18.40 -39.09
N PRO A 383 16.63 18.72 -39.36
CA PRO A 383 17.19 20.01 -38.98
C PRO A 383 16.32 21.15 -39.53
N ASP A 384 15.93 22.12 -38.70
CA ASP A 384 15.14 23.29 -39.16
C ASP A 384 15.99 24.07 -40.18
N GLU A 385 15.55 24.08 -41.46
CA GLU A 385 16.24 24.78 -42.56
C GLU A 385 16.34 26.30 -42.32
N HIS A 386 15.47 26.84 -41.45
CA HIS A 386 15.43 28.27 -41.10
C HIS A 386 16.60 28.74 -40.23
N GLN A 387 17.39 27.84 -39.62
CA GLN A 387 18.61 28.23 -38.89
C GLN A 387 19.87 28.23 -39.77
N GLN A 388 19.81 27.71 -40.99
CA GLN A 388 20.96 27.63 -41.90
C GLN A 388 21.09 28.82 -42.87
N LEU A 389 20.14 29.75 -42.88
CA LEU A 389 20.18 30.92 -43.77
C LEU A 389 20.91 32.16 -43.22
N HIS A 390 21.54 32.06 -42.03
CA HIS A 390 22.41 33.12 -41.49
C HIS A 390 23.90 32.74 -41.55
N PHE A 391 24.37 32.32 -42.72
CA PHE A 391 25.80 32.26 -43.02
C PHE A 391 26.06 33.01 -44.33
N GLY A 392 26.62 34.22 -44.21
CA GLY A 392 27.18 34.97 -45.33
C GLY A 392 26.26 36.04 -45.91
N SER A 393 26.12 37.16 -45.20
CA SER A 393 25.91 38.46 -45.86
C SER A 393 26.71 39.47 -45.05
N ASP A 394 27.82 39.92 -45.62
CA ASP A 394 28.65 41.01 -45.11
C ASP A 394 27.78 42.24 -44.76
N PRO A 395 28.11 42.98 -43.69
CA PRO A 395 27.54 44.30 -43.47
C PRO A 395 28.28 45.30 -44.37
N ASP A 396 27.69 45.65 -45.51
CA ASP A 396 28.10 46.85 -46.25
C ASP A 396 27.20 48.03 -45.88
N ASP A 397 27.84 49.18 -45.75
CA ASP A 397 27.36 50.47 -45.24
C ASP A 397 26.05 50.93 -45.88
N SER A 398 25.13 51.46 -45.08
CA SER A 398 24.24 52.57 -45.45
C SER A 398 23.63 53.21 -44.21
N GLU A 399 24.20 54.36 -43.85
CA GLU A 399 23.64 55.33 -42.93
C GLU A 399 22.37 55.94 -43.54
N GLU A 400 21.18 55.75 -42.94
CA GLU A 400 20.08 56.71 -43.13
C GLU A 400 19.03 56.69 -42.00
N GLU A 401 18.95 57.87 -41.36
CA GLU A 401 17.85 58.52 -40.63
C GLU A 401 16.87 57.74 -39.74
N VAL A 402 16.95 58.10 -38.46
CA VAL A 402 15.92 57.97 -37.43
C VAL A 402 14.63 58.68 -37.84
N LEU A 403 13.53 57.93 -37.98
CA LEU A 403 12.18 58.49 -37.97
C LEU A 403 11.35 57.89 -36.81
N PRO A 404 10.67 58.73 -36.00
CA PRO A 404 9.92 58.29 -34.83
C PRO A 404 8.53 57.74 -35.19
N GLU A 405 8.12 56.68 -34.51
CA GLU A 405 6.75 56.14 -34.54
C GLU A 405 5.71 57.18 -34.08
N PRO A 406 4.56 57.31 -34.77
CA PRO A 406 3.39 57.93 -34.19
C PRO A 406 2.54 56.88 -33.45
N ARG A 407 2.49 57.02 -32.11
CA ARG A 407 1.52 56.38 -31.22
C ARG A 407 0.07 56.64 -31.70
N GLY A 408 -0.64 55.58 -32.09
CA GLY A 408 -2.09 55.61 -32.26
C GLY A 408 -2.84 55.53 -30.92
N PRO A 409 -3.95 56.27 -30.72
CA PRO A 409 -4.72 56.27 -29.48
C PRO A 409 -5.60 55.01 -29.30
N PRO A 410 -5.95 54.66 -28.05
CA PRO A 410 -6.61 53.40 -27.72
C PRO A 410 -8.11 53.43 -28.01
N GLY A 411 -8.61 52.39 -28.69
CA GLY A 411 -10.04 52.08 -28.79
C GLY A 411 -10.59 51.97 -30.21
N SER A 412 -10.45 50.80 -30.83
CA SER A 412 -11.44 50.30 -31.80
C SER A 412 -11.40 48.76 -31.84
N PHE A 413 -12.59 48.16 -31.70
CA PHE A 413 -12.88 46.74 -31.86
C PHE A 413 -13.29 46.46 -33.33
N PRO A 414 -13.32 45.19 -33.77
CA PRO A 414 -12.81 44.78 -35.08
C PRO A 414 -13.85 44.86 -36.19
N ASP A 415 -13.38 45.17 -37.40
CA ASP A 415 -14.20 45.03 -38.59
C ASP A 415 -14.23 43.57 -39.07
N ARG A 416 -15.43 43.15 -39.44
CA ARG A 416 -15.83 41.80 -39.82
C ARG A 416 -16.55 41.90 -41.15
N SER A 417 -15.84 41.70 -42.26
CA SER A 417 -16.37 41.25 -43.56
C SER A 417 -15.15 41.07 -44.48
N GLN A 418 -14.95 40.09 -45.36
CA GLN A 418 -15.79 39.17 -46.13
C GLN A 418 -14.92 37.92 -46.42
N THR A 419 -15.33 36.70 -46.05
CA THR A 419 -15.95 35.68 -46.92
C THR A 419 -15.33 35.52 -48.31
N ALA A 420 -14.67 34.37 -48.56
CA ALA A 420 -15.20 33.24 -49.35
C ALA A 420 -14.17 32.59 -50.29
N SER A 421 -14.18 31.24 -50.27
CA SER A 421 -13.67 30.30 -51.28
C SER A 421 -12.14 30.24 -51.45
N SER A 422 -11.48 29.09 -51.61
CA SER A 422 -11.91 27.85 -52.25
C SER A 422 -11.13 26.68 -51.63
N ALA A 423 -11.84 25.59 -51.33
CA ALA A 423 -11.26 24.26 -51.33
C ALA A 423 -10.86 23.88 -52.76
N TYR A 424 -9.85 23.01 -52.95
CA TYR A 424 -9.90 21.84 -53.84
C TYR A 424 -8.62 21.00 -53.70
N TYR A 425 -8.86 19.70 -53.51
CA TYR A 425 -8.00 18.50 -53.55
C TYR A 425 -6.81 18.35 -52.60
#